data_AF-D3Q2L6-F1
#
_entry.id   AF-D3Q2L6-F1
#
_cell.length_a   1.000
_cell.length_b   1.000
_cell.length_c   1.000
_cell.angle_alpha   90.00
_cell.angle_beta   90.00
_cell.angle_gamma   90.00
#
_symmetry.space_group_name_H-M   'P 1'
#
loop_
_entity.id
_entity.type
_entity.pdbx_description
1 polymer ?
#
loop_
_entity_poly.entity_id
_entity_poly.type
_entity_poly.pdbx_seq_one_letter_code
_entity_poly.pdbx_strand_id
1 'polypeptide(L)'
;MPDAEVIADLMAARERDEPLPRDLLRDGVRALLRELTRKAPGKTVEVRVPPFGAVQCVDGLRHTRGTPPNVVECDAETFVALACGDLDFTAAVADGRVSASGTRADLTDFLPLTS
;
A
#
# COMPACT_ATOMS: atom_id res chain seq x y z
N MET A 1 -8.70 -11.33 14.53
CA MET A 1 -7.25 -11.56 14.39
C MET A 1 -6.55 -10.21 14.43
N PRO A 2 -5.56 -9.99 15.30
CA PRO A 2 -4.73 -8.77 15.27
C PRO A 2 -4.03 -8.64 13.91
N ASP A 3 -3.80 -7.40 13.45
CA ASP A 3 -3.20 -7.11 12.14
C ASP A 3 -1.85 -7.84 11.94
N ALA A 4 -1.03 -7.94 13.00
CA ALA A 4 0.27 -8.63 12.97
C ALA A 4 0.16 -10.12 12.64
N GLU A 5 -0.87 -10.81 13.12
CA GLU A 5 -1.08 -12.24 12.85
C GLU A 5 -1.55 -12.45 11.40
N VAL A 6 -2.42 -11.58 10.88
CA VAL A 6 -2.82 -11.58 9.46
C VAL A 6 -1.62 -11.37 8.55
N ILE A 7 -0.73 -10.43 8.90
CA ILE A 7 0.47 -10.15 8.12
C ILE A 7 1.43 -11.34 8.18
N ALA A 8 1.60 -11.99 9.33
CA ALA A 8 2.42 -13.20 9.45
C ALA A 8 1.88 -14.36 8.59
N ASP A 9 0.56 -14.60 8.61
CA ASP A 9 -0.09 -15.62 7.78
C ASP A 9 0.06 -15.32 6.29
N LEU A 10 -0.10 -14.04 5.90
CA LEU A 10 0.13 -13.60 4.53
C LEU A 10 1.57 -13.90 4.11
N MET A 11 2.56 -13.53 4.92
CA MET A 11 3.98 -13.77 4.60
C MET A 11 4.28 -15.27 4.47
N ALA A 12 3.83 -16.09 5.41
CA ALA A 12 4.02 -17.53 5.35
C ALA A 12 3.34 -18.17 4.13
N ALA A 13 2.18 -17.66 3.71
CA ALA A 13 1.51 -18.15 2.51
C ALA A 13 2.26 -17.78 1.22
N ARG A 14 2.87 -16.59 1.17
CA ARG A 14 3.64 -16.12 0.00
C ARG A 14 4.90 -16.94 -0.26
N GLU A 15 5.51 -17.51 0.77
CA GLU A 15 6.69 -18.38 0.63
C GLU A 15 6.40 -19.71 -0.09
N ARG A 16 5.13 -20.07 -0.26
CA ARG A 16 4.72 -21.38 -0.79
C ARG A 16 4.63 -21.43 -2.32
N ASP A 17 4.88 -20.30 -3.02
CA ASP A 17 4.77 -20.15 -4.47
C ASP A 17 3.40 -20.63 -5.03
N GLU A 18 2.36 -20.49 -4.22
CA GLU A 18 0.98 -20.84 -4.54
C GLU A 18 0.11 -19.56 -4.57
N PRO A 19 -0.95 -19.51 -5.41
CA PRO A 19 -1.86 -18.37 -5.42
C PRO A 19 -2.49 -18.13 -4.04
N LEU A 20 -2.44 -16.88 -3.56
CA LEU A 20 -3.03 -16.53 -2.28
C LEU A 20 -4.56 -16.70 -2.30
N PRO A 21 -5.17 -17.32 -1.27
CA PRO A 21 -6.62 -17.31 -1.10
C PRO A 21 -7.15 -15.87 -1.10
N ARG A 22 -8.21 -15.61 -1.85
CA ARG A 22 -8.78 -14.25 -2.00
C ARG A 22 -9.09 -13.57 -0.67
N ASP A 23 -9.57 -14.32 0.32
CA ASP A 23 -9.87 -13.79 1.66
C ASP A 23 -8.60 -13.41 2.42
N LEU A 24 -7.53 -14.22 2.32
CA LEU A 24 -6.23 -13.91 2.90
C LEU A 24 -5.62 -12.66 2.25
N LEU A 25 -5.70 -12.55 0.91
CA LEU A 25 -5.24 -11.36 0.19
C LEU A 25 -6.03 -10.11 0.61
N ARG A 26 -7.36 -10.21 0.71
CA ARG A 26 -8.21 -9.10 1.18
C ARG A 26 -7.81 -8.63 2.57
N ASP A 27 -7.68 -9.57 3.50
CA ASP A 27 -7.44 -9.25 4.91
C ASP A 27 -6.00 -8.78 5.11
N GLY A 28 -5.05 -9.36 4.39
CA GLY A 28 -3.66 -8.93 4.29
C GLY A 28 -3.51 -7.49 3.79
N VAL A 29 -4.14 -7.15 2.65
CA VAL A 29 -4.15 -5.77 2.12
C VAL A 29 -4.71 -4.79 3.15
N ARG A 30 -5.81 -5.13 3.82
CA ARG A 30 -6.40 -4.25 4.85
C ARG A 30 -5.50 -4.07 6.06
N ALA A 31 -4.81 -5.13 6.50
CA ALA A 31 -3.85 -5.06 7.60
C ALA A 31 -2.65 -4.17 7.22
N LEU A 32 -2.08 -4.38 6.04
CA LEU A 32 -0.96 -3.59 5.52
C LEU A 32 -1.33 -2.12 5.30
N LEU A 33 -2.53 -1.82 4.79
CA LEU A 33 -3.01 -0.44 4.68
C LEU A 33 -3.11 0.25 6.06
N ARG A 34 -3.52 -0.48 7.10
CA ARG A 34 -3.51 0.06 8.47
C ARG A 34 -2.08 0.27 8.97
N GLU A 35 -1.16 -0.65 8.72
CA GLU A 35 0.27 -0.45 9.05
C GLU A 35 0.85 0.78 8.36
N LEU A 36 0.51 1.01 7.09
CA LEU A 36 0.92 2.22 6.37
C LEU A 36 0.42 3.47 7.10
N THR A 37 -0.83 3.49 7.55
CA THR A 37 -1.36 4.64 8.33
C THR A 37 -0.71 4.81 9.70
N ARG A 38 -0.23 3.72 10.33
CA ARG A 38 0.52 3.78 11.59
C ARG A 38 1.93 4.33 11.38
N LYS A 39 2.62 3.88 10.32
CA LYS A 39 3.97 4.32 9.96
C LYS A 39 3.99 5.76 9.44
N ALA A 40 2.99 6.13 8.65
CA ALA A 40 2.87 7.43 7.99
C ALA A 40 1.49 8.06 8.26
N PRO A 41 1.20 8.51 9.50
CA PRO A 41 -0.08 9.14 9.80
C PRO A 41 -0.25 10.43 9.00
N GLY A 42 -1.47 10.70 8.52
CA GLY A 42 -1.75 11.92 7.79
C GLY A 42 -2.92 11.78 6.82
N LYS A 43 -3.15 12.83 6.03
CA LYS A 43 -4.25 12.90 5.06
C LYS A 43 -3.82 13.49 3.71
N THR A 44 -2.52 13.48 3.44
CA THR A 44 -1.95 14.13 2.25
C THR A 44 -2.07 13.25 1.02
N VAL A 45 -1.86 11.94 1.19
CA VAL A 45 -1.86 10.95 0.11
C VAL A 45 -2.99 9.95 0.34
N GLU A 46 -3.80 9.72 -0.68
CA GLU A 46 -4.79 8.65 -0.70
C GLU A 46 -4.22 7.43 -1.41
N VAL A 47 -4.14 6.30 -0.71
CA VAL A 47 -3.67 5.02 -1.27
C VAL A 47 -4.86 4.13 -1.50
N ARG A 48 -5.03 3.63 -2.72
CA ARG A 48 -6.15 2.82 -3.17
C ARG A 48 -5.67 1.46 -3.66
N VAL A 49 -6.30 0.41 -3.15
CA VAL A 49 -6.02 -0.97 -3.51
C VAL A 49 -7.35 -1.67 -3.82
N PRO A 50 -7.96 -1.40 -4.98
CA PRO A 50 -9.21 -2.03 -5.36
C PRO A 50 -9.05 -3.55 -5.53
N PRO A 51 -10.06 -4.35 -5.12
CA PRO A 51 -11.33 -3.95 -4.51
C PRO A 51 -11.31 -3.90 -2.98
N PHE A 52 -10.15 -4.00 -2.34
CA PHE A 52 -10.05 -4.37 -0.92
C PHE A 52 -10.03 -3.18 0.07
N GLY A 53 -9.54 -2.02 -0.34
CA GLY A 53 -9.61 -0.83 0.49
C GLY A 53 -8.90 0.41 -0.04
N ALA A 54 -9.04 1.50 0.70
CA ALA A 54 -8.28 2.72 0.52
C ALA A 54 -8.05 3.39 1.88
N VAL A 55 -6.92 4.08 2.03
CA VAL A 55 -6.57 4.84 3.25
C VAL A 55 -5.99 6.19 2.87
N GLN A 56 -6.01 7.14 3.82
CA GLN A 56 -5.21 8.35 3.71
C GLN A 56 -4.02 8.26 4.68
N CYS A 57 -2.85 8.68 4.21
CA CYS A 57 -1.60 8.64 4.94
C CYS A 57 -0.70 9.80 4.52
N VAL A 58 0.51 9.84 5.07
CA VAL A 58 1.54 10.85 4.88
C VAL A 58 1.13 12.21 5.45
N ASP A 59 1.94 12.72 6.38
CA ASP A 59 1.73 14.04 6.96
C ASP A 59 2.02 15.14 5.94
N GLY A 60 1.35 16.28 6.08
CA GLY A 60 1.58 17.41 5.19
C GLY A 60 0.38 18.34 5.03
N LEU A 61 0.68 19.52 4.49
CA LEU A 61 -0.33 20.52 4.18
C LEU A 61 -1.36 19.94 3.20
N ARG A 62 -2.62 20.02 3.61
CA ARG A 62 -3.77 19.60 2.81
C ARG A 62 -3.79 20.37 1.50
N HIS A 63 -4.16 19.70 0.40
CA HIS A 63 -4.34 20.34 -0.90
C HIS A 63 -5.14 21.64 -0.79
N THR A 64 -4.59 22.71 -1.35
CA THR A 64 -5.31 23.95 -1.61
C THR A 64 -6.08 23.80 -2.92
N ARG A 65 -7.19 24.54 -3.04
CA ARG A 65 -8.08 24.51 -4.21
C ARG A 65 -7.26 24.72 -5.49
N GLY A 66 -7.28 23.76 -6.41
CA GLY A 66 -6.61 23.82 -7.72
C GLY A 66 -5.44 22.85 -7.90
N THR A 67 -4.94 22.19 -6.86
CA THR A 67 -3.97 21.09 -7.00
C THR A 67 -4.70 19.74 -7.14
N PRO A 68 -4.30 18.88 -8.09
CA PRO A 68 -4.86 17.53 -8.21
C PRO A 68 -4.56 16.73 -6.93
N PRO A 69 -5.48 15.85 -6.50
CA PRO A 69 -5.31 15.06 -5.28
C PRO A 69 -4.10 14.14 -5.40
N ASN A 70 -3.30 14.00 -4.33
CA ASN A 70 -2.24 13.00 -4.27
C ASN A 70 -2.87 11.62 -4.11
N VAL A 71 -2.88 10.84 -5.18
CA VAL A 71 -3.46 9.50 -5.22
C VAL A 71 -2.40 8.51 -5.68
N VAL A 72 -2.28 7.41 -4.95
CA VAL A 72 -1.53 6.22 -5.35
C VAL A 72 -2.54 5.09 -5.50
N GLU A 73 -2.56 4.44 -6.66
CA GLU A 73 -3.47 3.33 -6.94
C GLU A 73 -2.72 2.17 -7.60
N CYS A 74 -2.95 0.95 -7.11
CA CYS A 74 -2.42 -0.28 -7.69
C CYS A 74 -3.31 -1.48 -7.31
N ASP A 75 -3.10 -2.63 -7.94
CA ASP A 75 -3.78 -3.87 -7.56
C ASP A 75 -3.23 -4.45 -6.24
N ALA A 76 -3.95 -5.44 -5.72
CA ALA A 76 -3.64 -6.07 -4.44
C ALA A 76 -2.27 -6.79 -4.39
N GLU A 77 -1.91 -7.51 -5.46
CA GLU A 77 -0.64 -8.24 -5.54
C GLU A 77 0.52 -7.26 -5.55
N THR A 78 0.41 -6.20 -6.38
CA THR A 78 1.40 -5.13 -6.45
C THR A 78 1.57 -4.43 -5.10
N PHE A 79 0.48 -4.10 -4.40
CA PHE A 79 0.56 -3.47 -3.08
C PHE A 79 1.23 -4.37 -2.03
N VAL A 80 0.92 -5.67 -2.02
CA VAL A 80 1.59 -6.62 -1.11
C VAL A 80 3.08 -6.71 -1.41
N ALA A 81 3.49 -6.82 -2.68
CA ALA A 81 4.90 -6.88 -3.06
C ALA A 81 5.68 -5.63 -2.62
N LEU A 82 5.09 -4.44 -2.77
CA LEU A 82 5.65 -3.18 -2.28
C LEU A 82 5.77 -3.14 -0.75
N ALA A 83 4.70 -3.54 -0.06
CA ALA A 83 4.66 -3.55 1.40
C ALA A 83 5.64 -4.56 2.01
N CYS A 84 5.96 -5.62 1.29
CA CYS A 84 6.91 -6.64 1.72
C CYS A 84 8.35 -6.40 1.24
N GLY A 85 8.57 -5.42 0.37
CA GLY A 85 9.91 -5.07 -0.13
C GLY A 85 10.40 -5.91 -1.31
N ASP A 86 9.53 -6.72 -1.90
CA ASP A 86 9.83 -7.51 -3.11
C ASP A 86 9.80 -6.66 -4.38
N LEU A 87 9.16 -5.50 -4.32
CA LEU A 87 9.07 -4.54 -5.40
C LEU A 87 9.42 -3.14 -4.89
N ASP A 88 10.24 -2.42 -5.65
CA ASP A 88 10.53 -1.02 -5.40
C ASP A 88 9.41 -0.11 -5.93
N PHE A 89 9.06 0.92 -5.15
CA PHE A 89 7.97 1.83 -5.51
C PHE A 89 8.23 2.61 -6.81
N THR A 90 9.44 3.15 -6.96
CA THR A 90 9.81 3.93 -8.14
C THR A 90 9.80 3.05 -9.39
N ALA A 91 10.33 1.83 -9.28
CA ALA A 91 10.26 0.83 -10.35
C ALA A 91 8.81 0.47 -10.71
N ALA A 92 7.95 0.25 -9.73
CA ALA A 92 6.54 -0.09 -9.97
C ALA A 92 5.76 1.02 -10.67
N VAL A 93 6.07 2.29 -10.37
CA VAL A 93 5.51 3.44 -11.08
C VAL A 93 6.04 3.50 -12.52
N ALA A 94 7.34 3.32 -12.72
CA ALA A 94 7.95 3.34 -14.05
C ALA A 94 7.39 2.22 -14.97
N ASP A 95 7.12 1.05 -14.39
CA ASP A 95 6.53 -0.11 -15.08
C ASP A 95 5.01 0.01 -15.30
N GLY A 96 4.37 1.06 -14.76
CA GLY A 96 2.93 1.27 -14.86
C GLY A 96 2.07 0.33 -13.99
N ARG A 97 2.68 -0.38 -13.03
CA ARG A 97 1.96 -1.21 -12.04
C ARG A 97 1.32 -0.36 -10.94
N VAL A 98 1.91 0.81 -10.68
CA VAL A 98 1.40 1.81 -9.75
C VAL A 98 1.08 3.08 -10.53
N SER A 99 -0.14 3.58 -10.36
CA SER A 99 -0.52 4.92 -10.79
C SER A 99 -0.29 5.89 -9.64
N ALA A 100 0.62 6.85 -9.81
CA ALA A 100 0.90 7.91 -8.87
C ALA A 100 0.54 9.28 -9.49
N SER A 101 -0.42 9.98 -8.89
CA SER A 101 -0.91 11.27 -9.38
C SER A 101 -0.83 12.32 -8.28
N GLY A 102 -0.30 13.49 -8.57
CA GLY A 102 -0.07 14.57 -7.60
C GLY A 102 1.39 14.65 -7.14
N THR A 103 1.81 15.84 -6.73
CA THR A 103 3.24 16.14 -6.46
C THR A 103 3.80 15.46 -5.22
N ARG A 104 2.96 14.87 -4.37
CA ARG A 104 3.37 14.12 -3.18
C ARG A 104 2.89 12.68 -3.18
N ALA A 105 2.45 12.15 -4.32
CA ALA A 105 2.06 10.74 -4.44
C ALA A 105 3.29 9.82 -4.48
N ASP A 106 4.07 9.85 -3.41
CA ASP A 106 5.30 9.07 -3.25
C ASP A 106 5.25 8.32 -1.92
N LEU A 107 5.46 7.00 -1.98
CA LEU A 107 5.49 6.11 -0.81
C LEU A 107 6.88 5.51 -0.55
N THR A 108 7.90 5.91 -1.30
CA THR A 108 9.25 5.31 -1.26
C THR A 108 9.82 5.27 0.16
N ASP A 109 9.75 6.38 0.89
CA ASP A 109 10.28 6.47 2.27
C ASP A 109 9.42 5.72 3.31
N PHE A 110 8.22 5.28 2.94
CA PHE A 110 7.28 4.61 3.83
C PHE A 110 7.21 3.10 3.59
N LEU A 111 7.85 2.59 2.54
CA LEU A 111 7.92 1.16 2.21
C LEU A 111 9.34 0.62 2.43
N PRO A 112 9.53 -0.67 2.73
CA PRO A 112 8.49 -1.67 3.03
C PRO A 112 7.88 -1.46 4.42
N LEU A 113 6.77 -2.14 4.68
CA LEU A 113 6.04 -2.14 5.96
C LEU A 113 6.44 -3.31 6.86
N THR A 114 6.92 -4.40 6.27
CA THR A 114 7.40 -5.59 6.97
C THR A 114 8.89 -5.73 6.75
N SER A 115 9.67 -5.76 7.83
CA SER A 115 11.12 -6.03 7.83
C SER A 115 11.44 -7.19 8.73
#